data_AF-A0AAD5D503-F1
#
_entry.id   AF-A0AAD5D503-F1
#
_cell.length_a   1.000
_cell.length_b   1.000
_cell.length_c   1.000
_cell.angle_alpha   90.00
_cell.angle_beta   90.00
_cell.angle_gamma   90.00
#
_symmetry.space_group_name_H-M   'P 1'
#
loop_
_entity.id
_entity.type
_entity.pdbx_description
1 polymer ?
#
loop_
_entity_poly.entity_id
_entity_poly.type
_entity_poly.pdbx_seq_one_letter_code
_entity_poly.pdbx_strand_id
1 'polypeptide(L)'
;MTPSPDIETFRQRDAGATFVLESKGEWYHAGFHLTTAIVGPTILTLPYAFRGLGWGLGFLCLTVMGVVTFYSYYLMSLVLEHCEKAGRRHIRFRELASDVLGSGWMYYFVIFIQTAINTGISIGAILLAGQCLQMYSAVAPDGPLRLWQFIAMVTVVMMVLSQLPTFHSLRHVNLVSLFLSLAYTFIVVSACINAGISFTHV
;
A
#
# COMPACT_ATOMS: atom_id res chain seq x y z
N MET A 1 0.27 -8.15 38.82
CA MET A 1 -0.09 -6.86 38.23
C MET A 1 -1.16 -7.14 37.19
N THR A 2 -2.42 -7.01 37.57
CA THR A 2 -3.58 -7.23 36.69
C THR A 2 -3.66 -6.09 35.67
N PRO A 3 -3.89 -6.34 34.37
CA PRO A 3 -4.10 -5.27 33.41
C PRO A 3 -5.34 -4.45 33.82
N SER A 4 -5.31 -3.14 33.62
CA SER A 4 -6.45 -2.27 33.87
C SER A 4 -7.63 -2.65 32.95
N PRO A 5 -8.87 -2.70 33.46
CA PRO A 5 -10.07 -3.16 32.74
C PRO A 5 -10.40 -2.35 31.47
N ASP A 6 -9.83 -1.16 31.33
CA ASP A 6 -10.02 -0.29 30.16
C ASP A 6 -9.35 -0.83 28.89
N ILE A 7 -8.25 -1.59 29.00
CA ILE A 7 -7.54 -2.12 27.82
C ILE A 7 -8.28 -3.32 27.21
N GLU A 8 -8.90 -4.14 28.06
CA GLU A 8 -9.61 -5.35 27.64
C GLU A 8 -10.93 -5.02 26.93
N THR A 9 -11.61 -3.95 27.38
CA THR A 9 -12.85 -3.44 26.78
C THR A 9 -12.62 -2.76 25.42
N PHE A 10 -11.47 -2.10 25.20
CA PHE A 10 -11.07 -1.60 23.88
C PHE A 10 -10.76 -2.73 22.89
N ARG A 11 -10.15 -3.83 23.36
CA ARG A 11 -9.82 -5.01 22.55
C ARG A 11 -11.06 -5.78 22.07
N GLN A 12 -12.16 -5.75 22.84
CA GLN A 12 -13.44 -6.36 22.46
C GLN A 12 -14.29 -5.50 21.51
N ARG A 13 -14.12 -4.17 21.48
CA ARG A 13 -14.90 -3.28 20.59
C ARG A 13 -14.39 -3.21 19.16
N ASP A 14 -13.18 -3.67 18.91
CA ASP A 14 -12.60 -3.67 17.57
C ASP A 14 -12.97 -4.97 16.85
N ALA A 15 -14.18 -5.03 16.30
CA ALA A 15 -14.74 -6.21 15.63
C ALA A 15 -13.79 -6.78 14.54
N GLY A 16 -12.94 -5.94 13.94
CA GLY A 16 -11.89 -6.36 13.01
C GLY A 16 -10.75 -7.16 13.68
N ALA A 17 -10.39 -6.85 14.92
CA ALA A 17 -9.38 -7.60 15.68
C ALA A 17 -9.93 -8.96 16.15
N THR A 18 -11.21 -9.02 16.55
CA THR A 18 -11.85 -10.27 17.00
C THR A 18 -12.06 -11.26 15.86
N PHE A 19 -12.40 -10.80 14.65
CA PHE A 19 -12.53 -11.63 13.45
C PHE A 19 -11.19 -12.22 12.97
N VAL A 20 -10.07 -11.49 13.12
CA VAL A 20 -8.72 -11.96 12.70
C VAL A 20 -8.13 -12.99 13.68
N LEU A 21 -8.61 -13.06 14.92
CA LEU A 21 -8.20 -14.10 15.87
C LEU A 21 -8.71 -15.50 15.47
N GLU A 22 -9.78 -15.58 14.66
CA GLU A 22 -10.26 -16.83 14.06
C GLU A 22 -9.70 -16.99 12.62
N SER A 23 -8.37 -16.91 12.48
CA SER A 23 -7.70 -17.03 11.18
C SER A 23 -7.80 -18.45 10.62
N LYS A 24 -8.80 -18.70 9.77
CA LYS A 24 -8.92 -19.91 8.91
C LYS A 24 -8.22 -19.76 7.55
N GLY A 25 -7.39 -18.73 7.37
CA GLY A 25 -6.75 -18.42 6.09
C GLY A 25 -5.46 -19.23 5.87
N GLU A 26 -5.31 -19.82 4.69
CA GLU A 26 -4.09 -20.52 4.29
C GLU A 26 -2.95 -19.56 3.89
N TRP A 27 -1.70 -20.04 3.95
CA TRP A 27 -0.49 -19.23 3.69
C TRP A 27 -0.46 -18.62 2.28
N TYR A 28 -0.98 -19.32 1.28
CA TYR A 28 -1.04 -18.82 -0.10
C TYR A 28 -2.03 -17.66 -0.24
N HIS A 29 -3.13 -17.70 0.51
CA HIS A 29 -4.13 -16.65 0.50
C HIS A 29 -3.57 -15.39 1.18
N ALA A 30 -2.86 -15.55 2.29
CA ALA A 30 -2.13 -14.47 2.94
C ALA A 30 -1.05 -13.86 2.01
N GLY A 31 -0.28 -14.72 1.32
CA GLY A 31 0.71 -14.29 0.32
C GLY A 31 0.08 -13.48 -0.80
N PHE A 32 -1.03 -13.95 -1.37
CA PHE A 32 -1.76 -13.24 -2.40
C PHE A 32 -2.23 -11.85 -1.93
N HIS A 33 -2.90 -11.77 -0.77
CA HIS A 33 -3.37 -10.49 -0.22
C HIS A 33 -2.20 -9.53 0.04
N LEU A 34 -1.09 -10.02 0.60
CA LEU A 34 0.10 -9.22 0.84
C LEU A 34 0.70 -8.70 -0.48
N THR A 35 0.85 -9.55 -1.49
CA THR A 35 1.34 -9.14 -2.80
C THR A 35 0.41 -8.09 -3.42
N THR A 36 -0.91 -8.30 -3.40
CA THR A 36 -1.86 -7.33 -3.96
C THR A 36 -1.88 -6.00 -3.18
N ALA A 37 -1.54 -6.01 -1.89
CA ALA A 37 -1.45 -4.80 -1.08
C ALA A 37 -0.18 -3.99 -1.39
N ILE A 38 0.91 -4.66 -1.77
CA ILE A 38 2.20 -4.03 -2.10
C ILE A 38 2.25 -3.63 -3.57
N VAL A 39 1.77 -4.51 -4.46
CA VAL A 39 1.74 -4.32 -5.92
C VAL A 39 0.54 -3.44 -6.28
N GLY A 40 0.73 -2.13 -6.11
CA GLY A 40 -0.26 -1.12 -6.45
C GLY A 40 0.16 -0.21 -7.61
N PRO A 41 -0.69 0.77 -7.97
CA PRO A 41 -0.39 1.78 -9.00
C PRO A 41 0.92 2.56 -8.74
N THR A 42 1.42 2.56 -7.50
CA THR A 42 2.71 3.15 -7.13
C THR A 42 3.89 2.57 -7.89
N ILE A 43 3.84 1.30 -8.32
CA ILE A 43 4.89 0.68 -9.15
C ILE A 43 5.04 1.40 -10.49
N LEU A 44 3.97 2.01 -11.01
CA LEU A 44 3.99 2.75 -12.26
C LEU A 44 4.86 4.02 -12.21
N THR A 45 5.25 4.46 -11.01
CA THR A 45 6.19 5.57 -10.82
C THR A 45 7.66 5.15 -10.95
N LEU A 46 7.94 3.84 -10.93
CA LEU A 46 9.30 3.31 -10.97
C LEU A 46 10.06 3.69 -12.25
N PRO A 47 9.47 3.64 -13.46
CA PRO A 47 10.15 4.10 -14.67
C PRO A 47 10.56 5.57 -14.62
N TYR A 48 9.73 6.41 -13.99
CA TYR A 48 10.05 7.83 -13.79
C TYR A 48 11.25 8.01 -12.85
N ALA A 49 11.30 7.26 -11.76
CA ALA A 49 12.45 7.26 -10.85
C ALA A 49 13.74 6.77 -11.55
N PHE A 50 13.64 5.72 -12.37
CA PHE A 50 14.77 5.20 -13.16
C PHE A 50 15.25 6.18 -14.22
N ARG A 51 14.36 6.97 -14.82
CA ARG A 51 14.74 8.04 -15.74
C ARG A 51 15.59 9.11 -15.04
N GLY A 52 15.29 9.44 -13.77
CA GLY A 52 16.04 10.43 -12.99
C GLY A 52 17.36 9.91 -12.41
N LEU A 53 17.37 8.67 -11.90
CA LEU A 53 18.54 8.07 -11.24
C LEU A 53 19.50 7.38 -12.23
N GLY A 54 19.01 7.01 -13.41
CA GLY A 54 19.72 6.13 -14.34
C GLY A 54 19.63 4.66 -13.90
N TRP A 55 19.94 3.75 -14.84
CA TRP A 55 19.78 2.31 -14.65
C TRP A 55 20.64 1.74 -13.52
N GLY A 56 21.94 2.08 -13.47
CA GLY A 56 22.88 1.53 -12.48
C GLY A 56 22.50 1.89 -11.04
N LEU A 57 22.33 3.18 -10.76
CA LEU A 57 21.92 3.66 -9.45
C LEU A 57 20.48 3.23 -9.12
N GLY A 58 19.58 3.22 -10.11
CA GLY A 58 18.21 2.73 -9.95
C GLY A 58 18.17 1.27 -9.46
N PHE A 59 18.90 0.36 -10.11
CA PHE A 59 18.98 -1.04 -9.69
C PHE A 59 19.66 -1.20 -8.34
N LEU A 60 20.73 -0.46 -8.06
CA LEU A 60 21.39 -0.47 -6.75
C LEU A 60 20.41 -0.08 -5.64
N CYS A 61 19.73 1.06 -5.79
CA CYS A 61 18.75 1.54 -4.82
C CYS A 61 17.60 0.57 -4.63
N LEU A 62 17.03 0.02 -5.73
CA LEU A 62 15.97 -0.98 -5.64
C LEU A 62 16.42 -2.23 -4.89
N THR A 63 17.61 -2.73 -5.19
CA THR A 63 18.14 -3.95 -4.56
C THR A 63 18.36 -3.73 -3.07
N VAL A 64 18.98 -2.60 -2.69
CA VAL A 64 19.20 -2.24 -1.29
C VAL A 64 17.87 -2.09 -0.55
N MET A 65 16.89 -1.37 -1.11
CA MET A 65 15.57 -1.24 -0.50
C MET A 65 14.87 -2.59 -0.36
N GLY A 66 14.99 -3.47 -1.36
CA GLY A 66 14.45 -4.83 -1.31
C GLY A 66 15.07 -5.67 -0.18
N VAL A 67 16.39 -5.66 -0.05
CA VAL A 67 17.11 -6.38 1.01
C VAL A 67 16.74 -5.83 2.39
N VAL A 68 16.72 -4.51 2.57
CA VAL A 68 16.33 -3.88 3.85
C VAL A 68 14.88 -4.22 4.21
N THR A 69 13.96 -4.17 3.23
CA THR A 69 12.54 -4.50 3.44
C THR A 69 12.38 -5.97 3.83
N PHE A 70 13.05 -6.87 3.10
CA PHE A 70 13.03 -8.31 3.40
C PHE A 70 13.57 -8.60 4.80
N TYR A 71 14.73 -8.03 5.14
CA TYR A 71 15.33 -8.21 6.46
C TYR A 71 14.44 -7.67 7.59
N SER A 72 13.79 -6.52 7.37
CA SER A 72 12.84 -5.94 8.32
C SER A 72 11.62 -6.83 8.55
N TYR A 73 11.03 -7.41 7.49
CA TYR A 73 9.93 -8.36 7.62
C TYR A 73 10.35 -9.67 8.28
N TYR A 74 11.55 -10.16 7.98
CA TYR A 74 12.11 -11.33 8.64
C TYR A 74 12.23 -11.11 10.16
N LEU A 75 12.85 -10.00 10.59
CA LEU A 75 12.93 -9.64 12.01
C LEU A 75 11.54 -9.49 12.65
N MET A 76 10.59 -8.85 11.94
CA MET A 76 9.22 -8.71 12.42
C MET A 76 8.58 -10.09 12.70
N SER A 77 8.78 -11.04 11.79
CA SER A 77 8.23 -12.39 11.92
C SER A 77 8.79 -13.14 13.12
N LEU A 78 10.09 -13.03 13.39
CA LEU A 78 10.74 -13.62 14.57
C LEU A 78 10.20 -13.01 15.87
N VAL A 79 10.02 -11.69 15.91
CA VAL A 79 9.49 -10.99 17.08
C VAL A 79 8.03 -11.41 17.33
N LEU A 80 7.21 -11.48 16.27
CA LEU A 80 5.83 -11.96 16.37
C LEU A 80 5.76 -13.40 16.89
N GLU A 81 6.59 -14.30 16.36
CA GLU A 81 6.65 -15.69 16.81
C GLU A 81 7.09 -15.79 18.28
N HIS A 82 8.08 -15.00 18.70
CA HIS A 82 8.52 -14.94 20.09
C HIS A 82 7.40 -14.47 21.04
N CYS A 83 6.68 -13.40 20.66
CA CYS A 83 5.55 -12.90 21.42
C CYS A 83 4.40 -13.92 21.48
N GLU A 84 4.08 -14.60 20.37
CA GLU A 84 3.04 -15.63 20.32
C GLU A 84 3.40 -16.84 21.20
N LYS A 85 4.65 -17.30 21.18
CA LYS A 85 5.14 -18.36 22.09
C LYS A 85 5.03 -17.97 23.57
N ALA A 86 5.08 -16.68 23.89
CA ALA A 86 4.86 -16.14 25.23
C ALA A 86 3.38 -15.85 25.55
N GLY A 87 2.44 -16.28 24.70
CA GLY A 87 0.99 -16.08 24.87
C GLY A 87 0.50 -14.67 24.51
N ARG A 88 1.37 -13.81 23.95
CA ARG A 88 1.05 -12.42 23.58
C ARG A 88 0.90 -12.30 22.06
N ARG A 89 -0.29 -12.62 21.54
CA ARG A 89 -0.57 -12.46 20.10
C ARG A 89 -0.93 -11.02 19.76
N HIS A 90 -0.11 -10.40 18.91
CA HIS A 90 -0.31 -9.03 18.41
C HIS A 90 -0.72 -9.04 16.94
N ILE A 91 -1.72 -8.23 16.60
CA ILE A 91 -2.22 -8.08 15.21
C ILE A 91 -1.74 -6.75 14.61
N ARG A 92 -1.53 -5.73 15.45
CA ARG A 92 -1.18 -4.38 15.00
C ARG A 92 0.26 -4.05 15.34
N PHE A 93 1.00 -3.51 14.37
CA PHE A 93 2.40 -3.13 14.55
C PHE A 93 2.62 -2.14 15.72
N ARG A 94 1.70 -1.18 15.92
CA ARG A 94 1.76 -0.22 17.03
C ARG A 94 1.67 -0.87 18.42
N GLU A 95 0.90 -1.94 18.54
CA GLU A 95 0.74 -2.69 19.81
C GLU A 95 1.98 -3.52 20.06
N LEU A 96 2.47 -4.22 19.03
CA LEU A 96 3.72 -4.97 19.08
C LEU A 96 4.90 -4.07 19.49
N ALA A 97 5.02 -2.90 18.87
CA ALA A 97 6.08 -1.95 19.17
C ALA A 97 6.02 -1.46 20.62
N SER A 98 4.82 -1.17 21.14
CA SER A 98 4.66 -0.75 22.53
C SER A 98 4.95 -1.86 23.55
N ASP A 99 4.58 -3.11 23.23
CA ASP A 99 4.83 -4.28 24.09
C ASP A 99 6.32 -4.63 24.14
N VAL A 100 6.98 -4.68 22.98
CA VAL A 100 8.40 -5.07 22.87
C VAL A 100 9.34 -3.99 23.40
N LEU A 101 9.04 -2.72 23.15
CA LEU A 101 9.88 -1.59 23.60
C LEU A 101 9.50 -1.09 25.00
N GLY A 102 8.48 -1.70 25.64
CA GLY A 102 8.14 -1.49 27.05
C GLY A 102 7.66 -0.08 27.40
N SER A 103 7.26 0.74 26.42
CA SER A 103 6.91 2.14 26.62
C SER A 103 5.64 2.53 25.88
N GLY A 104 4.66 3.08 26.62
CA GLY A 104 3.41 3.60 26.06
C GLY A 104 3.63 4.74 25.06
N TRP A 105 4.74 5.49 25.16
CA TRP A 105 5.08 6.53 24.19
C TRP A 105 5.36 5.98 22.78
N MET A 106 5.88 4.76 22.69
CA MET A 106 6.16 4.10 21.42
C MET A 106 4.89 3.87 20.59
N TYR A 107 3.77 3.57 21.26
CA TYR A 107 2.47 3.42 20.60
C TYR A 107 2.09 4.69 19.82
N TYR A 108 2.18 5.86 20.46
CA TYR A 108 1.86 7.15 19.85
C TYR A 108 2.85 7.54 18.76
N PHE A 109 4.14 7.26 18.97
CA PHE A 109 5.17 7.50 17.96
C PHE A 109 4.91 6.70 16.67
N VAL A 110 4.60 5.41 16.78
CA VAL A 110 4.29 4.57 15.62
C VAL A 110 3.01 5.04 14.92
N ILE A 111 1.98 5.44 15.67
CA ILE A 111 0.77 6.02 15.08
C ILE A 111 1.08 7.29 14.29
N PHE A 112 1.91 8.18 14.84
CA PHE A 112 2.29 9.42 14.18
C PHE A 112 2.97 9.15 12.84
N ILE A 113 4.01 8.29 12.84
CA ILE A 113 4.75 7.93 11.62
C ILE A 113 3.82 7.23 10.61
N GLN A 114 3.02 6.27 11.05
CA GLN A 114 2.09 5.55 10.17
C GLN A 114 1.04 6.48 9.54
N THR A 115 0.53 7.45 10.31
CA THR A 115 -0.42 8.44 9.82
C THR A 115 0.22 9.39 8.82
N ALA A 116 1.44 9.87 9.10
CA ALA A 116 2.18 10.74 8.18
C ALA A 116 2.44 10.06 6.83
N ILE A 117 2.94 8.82 6.86
CA ILE A 117 3.19 8.03 5.64
C ILE A 117 1.90 7.79 4.87
N ASN A 118 0.84 7.34 5.54
CA ASN A 118 -0.44 7.05 4.88
C ASN A 118 -1.08 8.31 4.28
N THR A 119 -0.95 9.44 4.95
CA THR A 119 -1.42 10.75 4.44
C THR A 119 -0.66 11.13 3.18
N GLY A 120 0.67 11.01 3.18
CA GLY A 120 1.50 11.29 2.01
C GLY A 120 1.14 10.41 0.82
N ILE A 121 0.99 9.10 1.03
CA ILE A 121 0.57 8.14 -0.02
C ILE A 121 -0.81 8.51 -0.56
N SER A 122 -1.76 8.85 0.32
CA SER A 122 -3.13 9.22 -0.07
C SER A 122 -3.17 10.48 -0.92
N ILE A 123 -2.44 11.53 -0.52
CA ILE A 123 -2.30 12.77 -1.30
C ILE A 123 -1.68 12.47 -2.67
N GLY A 124 -0.58 11.71 -2.70
CA GLY A 124 0.08 11.33 -3.94
C GLY A 124 -0.84 10.57 -4.90
N ALA A 125 -1.63 9.61 -4.37
CA ALA A 125 -2.58 8.85 -5.16
C ALA A 125 -3.70 9.72 -5.76
N ILE A 126 -4.25 10.65 -4.97
CA ILE A 126 -5.28 11.60 -5.43
C ILE A 126 -4.74 12.50 -6.55
N LEU A 127 -3.53 13.05 -6.37
CA LEU A 127 -2.91 13.91 -7.38
C LEU A 127 -2.64 13.16 -8.68
N LEU A 128 -2.08 11.95 -8.58
CA LEU A 128 -1.81 11.11 -9.74
C LEU A 128 -3.09 10.77 -10.49
N ALA A 129 -4.14 10.34 -9.78
CA ALA A 129 -5.44 10.03 -10.39
C ALA A 129 -6.08 11.27 -11.04
N GLY A 130 -5.97 12.45 -10.41
CA GLY A 130 -6.43 13.72 -10.99
C GLY A 130 -5.69 14.07 -12.29
N GLN A 131 -4.37 13.86 -12.33
CA GLN A 131 -3.57 14.05 -13.55
C GLN A 131 -3.92 13.04 -14.65
N CYS A 132 -4.17 11.78 -14.30
CA CYS A 132 -4.64 10.78 -15.26
C CYS A 132 -5.99 11.18 -15.89
N LEU A 133 -6.94 11.68 -15.08
CA LEU A 133 -8.23 12.17 -15.60
C LEU A 133 -8.09 13.44 -16.44
N GLN A 134 -7.11 14.30 -16.13
CA GLN A 134 -6.83 15.48 -16.95
C GLN A 134 -6.46 15.11 -18.40
N MET A 135 -5.98 13.88 -18.66
CA MET A 135 -5.76 13.40 -20.04
C MET A 135 -7.04 13.47 -20.91
N TYR A 136 -8.23 13.58 -20.31
CA TYR A 136 -9.48 13.93 -21.01
C TYR A 136 -9.36 15.19 -21.87
N SER A 137 -8.56 16.20 -21.47
CA SER A 137 -8.35 17.39 -22.28
C SER A 137 -7.61 17.13 -23.58
N ALA A 138 -6.94 15.96 -23.72
CA ALA A 138 -6.38 15.52 -25.00
C ALA A 138 -7.45 14.98 -25.96
N VAL A 139 -8.61 14.58 -25.45
CA VAL A 139 -9.76 14.08 -26.23
C VAL A 139 -10.78 15.20 -26.49
N ALA A 140 -10.92 16.15 -25.56
CA ALA A 140 -11.79 17.32 -25.67
C ALA A 140 -11.01 18.61 -25.34
N PRO A 141 -10.33 19.23 -26.33
CA PRO A 141 -9.42 20.36 -26.13
C PRO A 141 -10.09 21.62 -25.55
N ASP A 142 -11.36 21.85 -25.87
CA ASP A 142 -12.16 23.01 -25.42
C ASP A 142 -12.96 22.74 -24.14
N GLY A 143 -12.61 21.68 -23.39
CA GLY A 143 -13.28 21.34 -22.14
C GLY A 143 -13.10 22.46 -21.10
N PRO A 144 -14.17 22.86 -20.37
CA PRO A 144 -14.07 23.93 -19.36
C PRO A 144 -13.35 23.48 -18.08
N LEU A 145 -12.96 22.20 -17.98
CA LEU A 145 -12.51 21.57 -16.76
C LEU A 145 -11.01 21.76 -16.51
N ARG A 146 -10.66 22.33 -15.35
CA ARG A 146 -9.27 22.51 -14.90
C ARG A 146 -8.80 21.33 -14.04
N LEU A 147 -7.48 21.09 -13.98
CA LEU A 147 -6.88 20.00 -13.17
C LEU A 147 -7.40 19.93 -11.72
N TRP A 148 -7.54 21.09 -11.05
CA TRP A 148 -8.03 21.11 -9.67
C TRP A 148 -9.44 20.54 -9.52
N GLN A 149 -10.29 20.65 -10.56
CA GLN A 149 -11.65 20.09 -10.55
C GLN A 149 -11.59 18.56 -10.67
N PHE A 150 -10.68 18.03 -11.49
CA PHE A 150 -10.41 16.58 -11.55
C PHE A 150 -9.89 16.05 -10.21
N ILE A 151 -8.96 16.76 -9.58
CA ILE A 151 -8.45 16.43 -8.24
C ILE A 151 -9.59 16.45 -7.21
N ALA A 152 -10.47 17.46 -7.24
CA ALA A 152 -11.61 17.56 -6.34
C ALA A 152 -12.60 16.39 -6.53
N MET A 153 -12.93 16.03 -7.77
CA MET A 153 -13.79 14.88 -8.06
C MET A 153 -13.19 13.57 -7.55
N VAL A 154 -11.89 13.32 -7.80
CA VAL A 154 -11.17 12.15 -7.27
C VAL A 154 -11.19 12.14 -5.74
N THR A 155 -11.00 13.29 -5.11
CA THR A 155 -11.01 13.41 -3.64
C THR A 155 -12.37 13.02 -3.08
N VAL A 156 -13.48 13.48 -3.68
CA VAL A 156 -14.84 13.12 -3.25
C VAL A 156 -15.07 11.62 -3.38
N VAL A 157 -14.67 11.01 -4.51
CA VAL A 157 -14.78 9.56 -4.70
C VAL A 157 -13.96 8.79 -3.66
N MET A 158 -12.71 9.20 -3.42
CA MET A 158 -11.84 8.59 -2.40
C MET A 158 -12.41 8.74 -0.99
N MET A 159 -13.04 9.88 -0.67
CA MET A 159 -13.68 10.11 0.63
C MET A 159 -14.87 9.18 0.86
N VAL A 160 -15.68 8.94 -0.19
CA VAL A 160 -16.79 7.97 -0.17
C VAL A 160 -16.27 6.55 -0.02
N LEU A 161 -15.26 6.16 -0.81
CA LEU A 161 -14.63 4.84 -0.70
C LEU A 161 -13.99 4.61 0.67
N SER A 162 -13.43 5.65 1.29
CA SER A 162 -12.86 5.59 2.64
C SER A 162 -13.90 5.35 3.74
N GLN A 163 -15.20 5.56 3.46
CA GLN A 163 -16.25 5.23 4.43
C GLN A 163 -16.55 3.73 4.49
N LEU A 164 -16.02 2.92 3.56
CA LEU A 164 -16.22 1.47 3.57
C LEU A 164 -15.48 0.84 4.77
N PRO A 165 -16.20 0.26 5.75
CA PRO A 165 -15.62 -0.05 7.06
C PRO A 165 -14.80 -1.34 7.09
N THR A 166 -14.75 -2.13 6.00
CA THR A 166 -14.08 -3.45 5.99
C THR A 166 -13.27 -3.72 4.72
N PHE A 167 -12.05 -4.23 4.88
CA PHE A 167 -11.17 -4.70 3.80
C PHE A 167 -11.84 -5.74 2.88
N HIS A 168 -12.80 -6.53 3.40
CA HIS A 168 -13.57 -7.48 2.60
C HIS A 168 -14.34 -6.79 1.46
N SER A 169 -14.82 -5.56 1.68
CA SER A 169 -15.53 -4.78 0.66
C SER A 169 -14.60 -4.26 -0.45
N LEU A 170 -13.29 -4.15 -0.19
CA LEU A 170 -12.30 -3.61 -1.12
C LEU A 170 -11.47 -4.69 -1.82
N ARG A 171 -11.57 -5.96 -1.40
CA ARG A 171 -10.87 -7.10 -2.05
C ARG A 171 -11.05 -7.10 -3.57
N HIS A 172 -12.29 -6.93 -4.02
CA HIS A 172 -12.61 -6.96 -5.46
C HIS A 172 -12.04 -5.74 -6.19
N VAL A 173 -12.05 -4.56 -5.57
CA VAL A 173 -11.45 -3.34 -6.14
C VAL A 173 -9.94 -3.51 -6.25
N ASN A 174 -9.28 -4.05 -5.22
CA ASN A 174 -7.84 -4.28 -5.25
C ASN A 174 -7.44 -5.33 -6.30
N LEU A 175 -8.25 -6.39 -6.44
CA LEU A 175 -8.06 -7.41 -7.48
C LEU A 175 -8.16 -6.82 -8.89
N VAL A 176 -9.18 -5.99 -9.13
CA VAL A 176 -9.36 -5.29 -10.42
C VAL A 176 -8.17 -4.36 -10.68
N SER A 177 -7.76 -3.57 -9.68
CA SER A 177 -6.59 -2.68 -9.78
C SER A 177 -5.31 -3.44 -10.13
N LEU A 178 -5.09 -4.60 -9.51
CA LEU A 178 -3.95 -5.47 -9.83
C LEU A 178 -4.01 -5.92 -11.28
N PHE A 179 -5.16 -6.42 -11.74
CA PHE A 179 -5.32 -6.89 -13.11
C PHE A 179 -5.10 -5.77 -14.14
N LEU A 180 -5.65 -4.58 -13.90
CA LEU A 180 -5.41 -3.40 -14.75
C LEU A 180 -3.93 -3.01 -14.78
N SER A 181 -3.24 -3.06 -13.65
CA SER A 181 -1.81 -2.74 -13.56
C SER A 181 -0.95 -3.74 -14.33
N LEU A 182 -1.28 -5.03 -14.25
CA LEU A 182 -0.63 -6.09 -15.03
C LEU A 182 -0.91 -5.92 -16.53
N ALA A 183 -2.16 -5.65 -16.92
CA ALA A 183 -2.53 -5.40 -18.31
C ALA A 183 -1.79 -4.19 -18.89
N TYR A 184 -1.75 -3.07 -18.14
CA TYR A 184 -0.97 -1.90 -18.52
C TYR A 184 0.51 -2.23 -18.70
N THR A 185 1.09 -2.99 -17.78
CA THR A 185 2.50 -3.40 -17.86
C THR A 185 2.76 -4.25 -19.11
N PHE A 186 1.86 -5.18 -19.44
CA PHE A 186 1.96 -5.98 -20.65
C PHE A 186 1.92 -5.11 -21.92
N ILE A 187 0.97 -4.16 -21.99
CA ILE A 187 0.86 -3.20 -23.11
C ILE A 187 2.15 -2.39 -23.25
N VAL A 188 2.70 -1.85 -22.15
CA VAL A 188 3.95 -1.08 -22.16
C VAL A 188 5.11 -1.94 -22.66
N VAL A 189 5.24 -3.18 -22.20
CA VAL A 189 6.28 -4.11 -22.66
C VAL A 189 6.13 -4.40 -24.15
N SER A 190 4.91 -4.72 -24.62
CA SER A 190 4.64 -4.94 -26.05
C SER A 190 4.96 -3.71 -26.89
N ALA A 191 4.61 -2.51 -26.44
CA ALA A 191 4.91 -1.26 -27.12
C ALA A 191 6.42 -1.00 -27.20
N CYS A 192 7.15 -1.25 -26.11
CA CYS A 192 8.61 -1.14 -26.09
C CYS A 192 9.30 -2.12 -27.05
N ILE A 193 8.83 -3.37 -27.11
CA ILE A 193 9.33 -4.38 -28.06
C ILE A 193 9.08 -3.92 -29.50
N ASN A 194 7.85 -3.49 -29.80
CA ASN A 194 7.50 -3.01 -31.14
C ASN A 194 8.32 -1.79 -31.55
N ALA A 195 8.50 -0.82 -30.65
CA ALA A 195 9.34 0.35 -30.89
C ALA A 195 10.80 -0.04 -31.15
N GLY A 196 11.34 -0.99 -30.39
CA GLY A 196 12.70 -1.50 -30.59
C GLY A 196 12.90 -2.17 -31.96
N ILE A 197 11.94 -3.03 -32.37
CA ILE A 197 11.97 -3.70 -33.67
C ILE A 197 11.82 -2.69 -34.82
N SER A 198 10.92 -1.71 -34.68
CA SER A 198 10.74 -0.66 -35.68
C SER A 198 11.99 0.21 -35.86
N PHE A 199 12.79 0.40 -34.81
CA PHE A 199 14.04 1.15 -34.86
C PHE A 199 15.17 0.37 -35.53
N THR A 200 15.12 -0.97 -35.53
CA THR A 200 16.09 -1.82 -36.23
C THR A 200 15.82 -2.02 -37.72
N HIS A 201 14.65 -1.58 -38.22
CA HIS A 201 14.24 -1.69 -39.63
C HIS A 201 14.34 -0.36 -40.41
N VAL A 202 14.87 0.70 -39.80
CA VAL A 202 15.20 2.00 -40.43
C VAL A 202 16.72 2.15 -40.47
#